data_AF-A0A959FZ40-F1
#
_entry.id   AF-A0A959FZ40-F1
#
_cell.length_a   1.000
_cell.length_b   1.000
_cell.length_c   1.000
_cell.angle_alpha   90.00
_cell.angle_beta   90.00
_cell.angle_gamma   90.00
#
_symmetry.space_group_name_H-M   'P 1'
#
loop_
_entity.id
_entity.type
_entity.pdbx_description
1 polymer ?
#
loop_
_entity_poly.entity_id
_entity_poly.type
_entity_poly.pdbx_seq_one_letter_code
_entity_poly.pdbx_strand_id
1 'polypeptide(L)'
;MNRTSSLPFNRHLQILVLLLLFAMRPLQAQLTIVISDLPSNTPPNARIFMAHPYNNWNPSDPNSTFKQDAAGRYSITLQLEPQEFQFKVTRGDWTKVEGNEEGQYRQNHVYQYDGTAHTVNLEIASWEDLHNSYPRASTRADNVDVIATAFFMPQLNRQRRIWVYLPPDYRSTDHRYPVIYMHDAQNLFDQQTSFSGEWKIDESLNYLFGFDQSSAIVVGIDNGGSHRIDEYSPWVHPSYGG
;
A
#
# COMPACT_ATOMS: atom_id res chain seq x y z
N MET A 1 83.33 6.95 -21.43
CA MET A 1 82.97 7.02 -20.01
C MET A 1 81.64 7.75 -19.89
N ASN A 2 80.56 7.07 -19.56
CA ASN A 2 79.30 7.69 -19.10
C ASN A 2 78.55 6.63 -18.27
N ARG A 3 78.53 6.81 -16.95
CA ARG A 3 77.66 6.04 -16.04
C ARG A 3 76.52 6.95 -15.63
N THR A 4 75.30 6.63 -16.05
CA THR A 4 74.07 7.24 -15.55
C THR A 4 73.62 6.50 -14.28
N SER A 5 73.54 7.21 -13.17
CA SER A 5 73.03 6.71 -11.89
C SER A 5 71.50 6.83 -11.87
N SER A 6 70.79 5.70 -11.86
CA SER A 6 69.37 5.65 -11.56
C SER A 6 69.14 5.75 -10.05
N LEU A 7 68.34 6.73 -9.64
CA LEU A 7 67.87 6.87 -8.25
C LEU A 7 66.95 5.68 -7.89
N PRO A 8 67.04 5.12 -6.67
CA PRO A 8 66.20 4.00 -6.26
C PRO A 8 64.74 4.46 -6.07
N PHE A 9 63.85 3.80 -6.77
CA PHE A 9 62.41 4.03 -6.75
C PHE A 9 61.81 3.46 -5.44
N ASN A 10 61.33 4.34 -4.55
CA ASN A 10 60.91 3.97 -3.20
C ASN A 10 59.50 3.32 -3.20
N ARG A 11 59.46 2.00 -3.38
CA ARG A 11 58.22 1.19 -3.45
C ARG A 11 57.28 1.35 -2.25
N HIS A 12 57.80 1.71 -1.07
CA HIS A 12 56.98 1.93 0.13
C HIS A 12 56.11 3.19 0.04
N LEU A 13 56.55 4.23 -0.67
CA LEU A 13 55.78 5.46 -0.84
C LEU A 13 54.58 5.24 -1.81
N GLN A 14 54.73 4.37 -2.80
CA GLN A 14 53.66 4.03 -3.73
C GLN A 14 52.56 3.18 -3.10
N ILE A 15 52.92 2.24 -2.22
CA ILE A 15 51.93 1.40 -1.50
C ILE A 15 51.12 2.26 -0.52
N LEU A 16 51.73 3.25 0.14
CA LEU A 16 51.03 4.15 1.05
C LEU A 16 50.01 5.06 0.32
N VAL A 17 50.36 5.56 -0.87
CA VAL A 17 49.46 6.39 -1.70
C VAL A 17 48.28 5.56 -2.27
N LEU A 18 48.50 4.30 -2.65
CA LEU A 18 47.44 3.39 -3.08
C LEU A 18 46.48 3.00 -1.93
N LEU A 19 46.98 2.87 -0.70
CA LEU A 19 46.14 2.63 0.48
C LEU A 19 45.33 3.88 0.90
N LEU A 20 45.89 5.08 0.75
CA LEU A 20 45.19 6.34 1.01
C LEU A 20 44.10 6.65 -0.02
N LEU A 21 44.30 6.29 -1.30
CA LEU A 21 43.28 6.41 -2.35
C LEU A 21 42.12 5.41 -2.18
N PHE A 22 42.33 4.29 -1.50
CA PHE A 22 41.27 3.32 -1.18
C PHE A 22 40.47 3.68 0.10
N ALA A 23 40.98 4.61 0.91
CA ALA A 23 40.35 5.05 2.17
C ALA A 23 39.38 6.22 1.98
N MET A 24 39.41 6.90 0.83
CA MET A 24 38.43 7.94 0.49
C MET A 24 37.25 7.33 -0.27
N ARG A 25 36.30 6.73 0.46
CA ARG A 25 34.98 6.49 -0.12
C ARG A 25 34.28 7.85 -0.27
N PRO A 26 33.70 8.17 -1.45
CA PRO A 26 32.86 9.35 -1.56
C PRO A 26 31.72 9.23 -0.54
N LEU A 27 31.54 10.26 0.27
CA LEU A 27 30.37 10.37 1.14
C LEU A 27 29.17 10.59 0.21
N GLN A 28 28.41 9.53 -0.09
CA GLN A 28 27.13 9.73 -0.78
C GLN A 28 26.22 10.56 0.13
N ALA A 29 25.65 11.61 -0.43
CA ALA A 29 24.64 12.39 0.25
C ALA A 29 23.42 11.51 0.53
N GLN A 30 22.86 11.63 1.73
CA GLN A 30 21.87 10.70 2.25
C GLN A 30 20.58 11.43 2.54
N LEU A 31 19.46 10.90 2.04
CA LEU A 31 18.14 11.36 2.42
C LEU A 31 17.70 10.58 3.67
N THR A 32 17.39 11.28 4.76
CA THR A 32 16.80 10.64 5.95
C THR A 32 15.35 11.06 6.09
N ILE A 33 14.44 10.10 6.18
CA ILE A 33 13.03 10.34 6.44
C ILE A 33 12.77 9.98 7.90
N VAL A 34 12.23 10.94 8.66
CA VAL A 34 11.88 10.80 10.07
C VAL A 34 10.37 10.88 10.19
N ILE A 35 9.74 9.91 10.86
CA ILE A 35 8.33 10.00 11.19
C ILE A 35 8.20 10.98 12.37
N SER A 36 7.67 12.17 12.09
CA SER A 36 7.49 13.25 13.07
C SER A 36 6.22 13.09 13.88
N ASP A 37 5.19 12.48 13.30
CA ASP A 37 3.93 12.18 13.99
C ASP A 37 3.42 10.80 13.58
N LEU A 38 2.97 10.04 14.58
CA LEU A 38 2.55 8.65 14.48
C LEU A 38 1.21 8.50 15.20
N PRO A 39 0.18 7.88 14.57
CA PRO A 39 -1.15 7.79 15.17
C PRO A 39 -1.11 7.10 16.53
N SER A 40 -1.80 7.64 17.53
CA SER A 40 -1.81 7.10 18.90
C SER A 40 -2.37 5.67 19.00
N ASN A 41 -3.20 5.26 18.04
CA ASN A 41 -3.72 3.90 17.93
C ASN A 41 -2.75 2.92 17.25
N THR A 42 -1.53 3.34 16.89
CA THR A 42 -0.50 2.44 16.37
C THR A 42 -0.16 1.36 17.40
N PRO A 43 -0.25 0.06 17.06
CA PRO A 43 0.00 -0.99 18.03
C PRO A 43 1.40 -0.92 18.62
N PRO A 44 1.55 -1.14 19.94
CA PRO A 44 2.85 -1.15 20.57
C PRO A 44 3.71 -2.25 19.94
N ASN A 45 4.92 -1.90 19.50
CA ASN A 45 5.88 -2.75 18.77
C ASN A 45 5.54 -3.03 17.29
N ALA A 46 4.63 -2.27 16.67
CA ALA A 46 4.45 -2.35 15.23
C ALA A 46 5.78 -2.03 14.51
N ARG A 47 6.17 -2.89 13.58
CA ARG A 47 7.24 -2.60 12.62
C ARG A 47 6.67 -1.72 11.51
N ILE A 48 7.39 -0.66 11.17
CA ILE A 48 6.97 0.30 10.15
C ILE A 48 7.93 0.18 8.97
N PHE A 49 7.37 0.04 7.77
CA PHE A 49 8.09 -0.23 6.54
C PHE A 49 7.79 0.85 5.50
N MET A 50 8.74 1.08 4.59
CA MET A 50 8.54 1.92 3.41
C MET A 50 8.50 1.05 2.16
N ALA A 51 7.38 1.08 1.44
CA ALA A 51 7.25 0.49 0.11
C ALA A 51 7.54 1.57 -0.94
N HIS A 52 8.45 1.30 -1.87
CA HIS A 52 8.87 2.24 -2.92
C HIS A 52 9.36 1.47 -4.17
N PRO A 53 9.54 2.12 -5.33
CA PRO A 53 9.96 1.43 -6.56
C PRO A 53 11.24 0.58 -6.41
N TYR A 54 12.23 1.05 -5.64
CA TYR A 54 13.52 0.34 -5.48
C TYR A 54 13.46 -0.93 -4.61
N ASN A 55 12.35 -1.18 -3.91
CA ASN A 55 12.10 -2.47 -3.23
C ASN A 55 10.90 -3.21 -3.84
N ASN A 56 10.58 -2.91 -5.10
CA ASN A 56 9.45 -3.47 -5.84
C ASN A 56 8.09 -3.24 -5.16
N TRP A 57 7.94 -2.15 -4.41
CA TRP A 57 6.75 -1.88 -3.60
C TRP A 57 6.46 -2.95 -2.54
N ASN A 58 7.48 -3.61 -1.99
CA ASN A 58 7.26 -4.63 -0.96
C ASN A 58 6.85 -3.98 0.38
N PRO A 59 5.63 -4.22 0.91
CA PRO A 59 5.15 -3.58 2.13
C PRO A 59 5.84 -4.10 3.40
N SER A 60 6.65 -5.15 3.31
CA SER A 60 7.25 -5.83 4.47
C SER A 60 8.76 -6.03 4.37
N ASP A 61 9.43 -5.29 3.47
CA ASP A 61 10.88 -5.45 3.23
C ASP A 61 11.71 -5.12 4.49
N PRO A 62 12.42 -6.09 5.09
CA PRO A 62 13.28 -5.86 6.24
C PRO A 62 14.39 -4.82 6.01
N ASN A 63 14.82 -4.65 4.75
CA ASN A 63 15.85 -3.67 4.40
C ASN A 63 15.29 -2.24 4.28
N SER A 64 13.96 -2.10 4.14
CA SER A 64 13.26 -0.82 4.09
C SER A 64 12.37 -0.61 5.33
N THR A 65 12.88 -1.02 6.49
CA THR A 65 12.21 -0.85 7.79
C THR A 65 12.69 0.43 8.47
N PHE A 66 11.77 1.24 8.97
CA PHE A 66 12.10 2.37 9.83
C PHE A 66 12.69 1.87 11.15
N LYS A 67 13.85 2.41 11.52
CA LYS A 67 14.52 2.09 12.78
C LYS A 67 14.08 3.06 13.85
N GLN A 68 13.76 2.54 15.03
CA GLN A 68 13.41 3.33 16.18
C GLN A 68 14.67 3.69 16.99
N ASP A 69 14.87 4.97 17.31
CA ASP A 69 15.93 5.43 18.21
C ASP A 69 15.54 5.27 19.68
N ALA A 70 16.48 5.55 20.61
CA ALA A 70 16.24 5.45 22.05
C ALA A 70 15.17 6.44 22.57
N ALA A 71 14.84 7.48 21.80
CA ALA A 71 13.78 8.43 22.10
C ALA A 71 12.44 8.02 21.48
N GLY A 72 12.37 6.85 20.83
CA GLY A 72 11.16 6.33 20.22
C GLY A 72 10.87 6.86 18.81
N ARG A 73 11.75 7.67 18.22
CA ARG A 73 11.56 8.25 16.88
C ARG A 73 11.93 7.24 15.82
N TYR A 74 11.09 7.13 14.80
CA TYR A 74 11.30 6.23 13.67
C TYR A 74 11.99 6.98 12.52
N SER A 75 13.07 6.42 11.98
CA SER A 75 13.76 6.98 10.82
C SER A 75 14.28 5.92 9.86
N ILE A 76 14.33 6.26 8.57
CA ILE A 76 15.00 5.47 7.53
C ILE A 76 15.92 6.36 6.71
N THR A 77 17.10 5.86 6.35
CA THR A 77 18.06 6.57 5.51
C THR A 77 18.17 5.87 4.17
N LEU A 78 17.94 6.61 3.10
CA LEU A 78 17.94 6.12 1.72
C LEU A 78 19.23 6.54 1.04
N GLN A 79 19.86 5.58 0.35
CA GLN A 79 21.01 5.81 -0.51
C GLN A 79 20.52 5.85 -1.95
N LEU A 80 20.22 7.05 -2.44
CA LEU A 80 19.63 7.30 -3.76
C LEU A 80 20.44 8.35 -4.50
N GLU A 81 20.46 8.26 -5.83
CA GLU A 81 20.89 9.37 -6.69
C GLU A 81 19.77 10.42 -6.79
N PRO A 82 20.07 11.68 -7.19
CA PRO A 82 19.04 12.70 -7.38
C PRO A 82 17.95 12.24 -8.35
N GLN A 83 16.70 12.20 -7.87
CA GLN A 83 15.55 11.71 -8.63
C GLN A 83 14.23 12.06 -7.95
N GLU A 84 13.15 12.01 -8.71
CA GLU A 84 11.81 11.88 -8.15
C GLU A 84 11.57 10.42 -7.75
N PHE A 85 10.95 10.20 -6.59
CA PHE A 85 10.44 8.88 -6.25
C PHE A 85 9.14 8.98 -5.46
N GLN A 86 8.41 7.87 -5.44
CA GLN A 86 7.18 7.72 -4.69
C GLN A 86 7.34 6.65 -3.61
N PHE A 87 6.57 6.78 -2.53
CA PHE A 87 6.54 5.76 -1.50
C PHE A 87 5.21 5.73 -0.73
N LYS A 88 4.98 4.62 -0.04
CA LYS A 88 3.93 4.43 0.98
C LYS A 88 4.53 3.82 2.24
N VAL A 89 3.95 4.14 3.38
CA VAL A 89 4.30 3.56 4.67
C VAL A 89 3.27 2.51 5.07
N THR A 90 3.75 1.37 5.57
CA THR A 90 2.89 0.28 6.00
C THR A 90 3.37 -0.34 7.32
N ARG A 91 2.51 -1.14 7.95
CA ARG A 91 2.87 -2.01 9.08
C ARG A 91 3.07 -3.47 8.68
N GLY A 92 3.63 -3.70 7.48
CA GLY A 92 4.04 -5.02 6.99
C GLY A 92 3.04 -5.69 6.05
N ASP A 93 1.95 -5.02 5.70
CA ASP A 93 0.91 -5.54 4.80
C ASP A 93 0.15 -4.36 4.18
N TRP A 94 -0.34 -4.51 2.95
CA TRP A 94 -1.12 -3.46 2.27
C TRP A 94 -2.46 -3.18 2.95
N THR A 95 -3.01 -4.13 3.68
CA THR A 95 -4.18 -3.91 4.54
C THR A 95 -3.85 -3.02 5.74
N LYS A 96 -2.58 -2.79 6.07
CA LYS A 96 -2.11 -1.98 7.21
C LYS A 96 -1.28 -0.78 6.76
N VAL A 97 -1.66 -0.22 5.62
CA VAL A 97 -1.03 0.95 5.01
C VAL A 97 -1.52 2.24 5.69
N GLU A 98 -0.71 3.28 5.62
CA GLU A 98 -1.11 4.62 6.04
C GLU A 98 -2.34 5.12 5.25
N GLY A 99 -3.21 5.86 5.94
CA GLY A 99 -4.38 6.51 5.36
C GLY A 99 -4.25 8.04 5.33
N ASN A 100 -5.29 8.69 4.79
CA ASN A 100 -5.50 10.13 4.92
C ASN A 100 -5.99 10.51 6.33
N GLU A 101 -6.29 11.78 6.60
CA GLU A 101 -6.76 12.23 7.93
C GLU A 101 -8.06 11.55 8.38
N GLU A 102 -8.89 11.09 7.43
CA GLU A 102 -10.14 10.36 7.70
C GLU A 102 -9.92 8.84 7.79
N GLY A 103 -8.68 8.37 7.62
CA GLY A 103 -8.38 6.94 7.61
C GLY A 103 -8.53 6.19 6.30
N GLN A 104 -8.97 6.88 5.25
CA GLN A 104 -9.22 6.28 3.95
C GLN A 104 -7.95 6.30 3.11
N TYR A 105 -8.08 5.84 1.86
CA TYR A 105 -7.03 5.86 0.86
C TYR A 105 -6.34 7.22 0.80
N ARG A 106 -5.02 7.18 0.97
CA ARG A 106 -4.12 8.28 0.68
C ARG A 106 -3.32 7.97 -0.58
N GLN A 107 -3.08 8.97 -1.42
CA GLN A 107 -2.15 8.85 -2.54
C GLN A 107 -0.71 8.60 -2.05
N ASN A 108 0.14 8.05 -2.91
CA ASN A 108 1.56 7.88 -2.59
C ASN A 108 2.18 9.22 -2.22
N HIS A 109 3.09 9.22 -1.27
CA HIS A 109 3.98 10.35 -1.08
C HIS A 109 4.86 10.47 -2.32
N VAL A 110 5.03 11.70 -2.81
CA VAL A 110 5.92 12.01 -3.93
C VAL A 110 7.02 12.92 -3.39
N TYR A 111 8.27 12.57 -3.67
CA TYR A 111 9.42 13.32 -3.18
C TYR A 111 10.45 13.55 -4.28
N GLN A 112 10.91 14.79 -4.41
CA GLN A 112 11.98 15.17 -5.32
C GLN A 112 13.29 15.28 -4.52
N TYR A 113 14.19 14.32 -4.69
CA TYR A 113 15.51 14.35 -4.08
C TYR A 113 16.52 15.04 -5.00
N ASP A 114 17.23 16.03 -4.48
CA ASP A 114 18.19 16.87 -5.21
C ASP A 114 19.65 16.41 -5.07
N GLY A 115 19.90 15.33 -4.31
CA GLY A 115 21.25 14.86 -4.02
C GLY A 115 21.92 15.53 -2.84
N THR A 116 21.22 16.36 -2.06
CA THR A 116 21.77 16.98 -0.86
C THR A 116 21.42 16.17 0.38
N ALA A 117 22.36 16.04 1.31
CA ALA A 117 22.08 15.35 2.56
C ALA A 117 21.15 16.21 3.44
N HIS A 118 19.94 15.74 3.70
CA HIS A 118 19.00 16.42 4.58
C HIS A 118 17.98 15.45 5.19
N THR A 119 17.20 15.96 6.13
CA THR A 119 16.13 15.23 6.82
C THR A 119 14.76 15.74 6.38
N VAL A 120 13.86 14.82 6.06
CA VAL A 120 12.46 15.09 5.76
C VAL A 120 11.61 14.56 6.91
N ASN A 121 10.73 15.42 7.43
CA ASN A 121 9.74 15.02 8.41
C ASN A 121 8.50 14.48 7.69
N LEU A 122 8.04 13.31 8.14
CA LEU A 122 6.90 12.60 7.61
C LEU A 122 5.84 12.46 8.69
N GLU A 123 4.63 12.90 8.39
CA GLU A 123 3.46 12.67 9.22
C GLU A 123 2.67 11.47 8.69
N ILE A 124 2.33 10.55 9.59
CA ILE A 124 1.38 9.47 9.32
C ILE A 124 0.08 9.87 10.00
N ALA A 125 -0.90 10.30 9.22
CA ALA A 125 -2.17 10.79 9.77
C ALA A 125 -3.01 9.66 10.41
N SER A 126 -3.00 8.47 9.80
CA SER A 126 -3.84 7.34 10.22
C SER A 126 -3.34 6.02 9.64
N TRP A 127 -3.99 4.91 10.03
CA TRP A 127 -3.83 3.59 9.39
C TRP A 127 -5.15 3.12 8.81
N GLU A 128 -5.14 2.65 7.56
CA GLU A 128 -6.35 2.18 6.86
C GLU A 128 -7.03 0.98 7.55
N ASP A 129 -6.35 0.19 8.37
CA ASP A 129 -7.01 -0.85 9.19
C ASP A 129 -7.47 -0.37 10.57
N LEU A 130 -6.93 0.75 11.09
CA LEU A 130 -7.21 1.19 12.47
C LEU A 130 -8.10 2.43 12.55
N HIS A 131 -8.32 3.13 11.44
CA HIS A 131 -9.20 4.29 11.42
C HIS A 131 -10.67 3.97 11.74
N ASN A 132 -11.07 2.71 11.55
CA ASN A 132 -12.39 2.18 11.88
C ASN A 132 -12.53 1.70 13.33
N SER A 133 -11.71 2.21 14.26
CA SER A 133 -11.89 1.93 15.69
C SER A 133 -13.18 2.54 16.28
N TYR A 134 -13.99 3.23 15.45
CA TYR A 134 -15.39 3.59 15.71
C TYR A 134 -16.33 2.88 14.73
N PRO A 135 -17.46 2.30 15.19
CA PRO A 135 -18.41 1.64 14.31
C PRO A 135 -19.02 2.64 13.32
N ARG A 136 -18.75 2.44 12.03
CA ARG A 136 -19.41 3.19 10.95
C ARG A 136 -20.87 2.77 10.87
N ALA A 137 -21.76 3.75 10.73
CA ALA A 137 -23.14 3.48 10.36
C ALA A 137 -23.17 2.81 8.98
N SER A 138 -24.09 1.87 8.79
CA SER A 138 -24.30 1.26 7.48
C SER A 138 -24.92 2.30 6.55
N THR A 139 -24.36 2.42 5.34
CA THR A 139 -24.87 3.29 4.24
C THR A 139 -25.68 2.50 3.22
N ARG A 140 -25.63 1.18 3.32
CA ARG A 140 -26.26 0.23 2.42
C ARG A 140 -27.75 0.50 2.24
N ALA A 141 -28.18 0.59 0.98
CA ALA A 141 -29.59 0.69 0.63
C ALA A 141 -30.39 -0.58 0.96
N ASP A 142 -31.70 -0.40 1.19
CA ASP A 142 -32.62 -1.49 1.55
C ASP A 142 -32.75 -2.59 0.48
N ASN A 143 -32.41 -2.28 -0.78
CA ASN A 143 -32.43 -3.22 -1.90
C ASN A 143 -31.11 -3.96 -2.13
N VAL A 144 -30.21 -3.94 -1.13
CA VAL A 144 -28.99 -4.74 -1.10
C VAL A 144 -29.09 -5.82 -0.02
N ASP A 145 -29.01 -7.08 -0.43
CA ASP A 145 -29.11 -8.25 0.43
C ASP A 145 -27.81 -9.09 0.41
N VAL A 146 -27.45 -9.69 1.55
CA VAL A 146 -26.44 -10.76 1.59
C VAL A 146 -27.15 -12.09 1.39
N ILE A 147 -26.97 -12.72 0.23
CA ILE A 147 -27.66 -13.97 -0.12
C ILE A 147 -26.90 -15.21 0.34
N ALA A 148 -25.60 -15.09 0.61
CA ALA A 148 -24.80 -16.14 1.21
C ALA A 148 -23.68 -15.52 2.04
N THR A 149 -23.53 -15.91 3.30
CA THR A 149 -22.41 -15.48 4.16
C THR A 149 -21.15 -16.31 3.94
N ALA A 150 -21.29 -17.54 3.42
CA ALA A 150 -20.20 -18.49 3.24
C ALA A 150 -20.45 -19.43 2.04
N PHE A 151 -20.46 -18.87 0.83
CA PHE A 151 -20.59 -19.62 -0.41
C PHE A 151 -19.30 -20.39 -0.71
N PHE A 152 -19.38 -21.72 -0.79
CA PHE A 152 -18.22 -22.56 -1.04
C PHE A 152 -17.78 -22.51 -2.52
N MET A 153 -16.51 -22.19 -2.75
CA MET A 153 -15.86 -22.15 -4.05
C MET A 153 -14.91 -23.35 -4.17
N PRO A 154 -15.33 -24.47 -4.79
CA PRO A 154 -14.57 -25.71 -4.79
C PRO A 154 -13.22 -25.60 -5.52
N GLN A 155 -13.12 -24.72 -6.51
CA GLN A 155 -11.91 -24.50 -7.31
C GLN A 155 -10.76 -23.96 -6.46
N LEU A 156 -11.07 -23.21 -5.41
CA LEU A 156 -10.09 -22.61 -4.50
C LEU A 156 -10.12 -23.23 -3.10
N ASN A 157 -11.05 -24.16 -2.85
CA ASN A 157 -11.35 -24.72 -1.53
C ASN A 157 -11.54 -23.63 -0.45
N ARG A 158 -12.35 -22.62 -0.77
CA ARG A 158 -12.57 -21.41 0.05
C ARG A 158 -14.04 -21.03 0.13
N GLN A 159 -14.38 -20.10 1.00
CA GLN A 159 -15.75 -19.57 1.16
C GLN A 159 -15.79 -18.06 0.94
N ARG A 160 -16.80 -17.53 0.25
CA ARG A 160 -16.99 -16.08 0.08
C ARG A 160 -18.39 -15.65 0.46
N ARG A 161 -18.50 -14.44 1.00
CA ARG A 161 -19.78 -13.77 1.16
C ARG A 161 -20.22 -13.20 -0.19
N ILE A 162 -21.50 -13.39 -0.51
CA ILE A 162 -22.13 -12.97 -1.75
C ILE A 162 -23.24 -11.97 -1.44
N TRP A 163 -23.16 -10.84 -2.10
CA TRP A 163 -24.11 -9.73 -2.02
C TRP A 163 -24.93 -9.66 -3.31
N VAL A 164 -26.16 -9.14 -3.21
CA VAL A 164 -26.98 -8.82 -4.35
C VAL A 164 -27.61 -7.44 -4.18
N TYR A 165 -27.44 -6.57 -5.18
CA TYR A 165 -28.29 -5.39 -5.37
C TYR A 165 -29.38 -5.75 -6.39
N LEU A 166 -30.62 -5.37 -6.09
CA LEU A 166 -31.75 -5.52 -7.00
C LEU A 166 -32.32 -4.15 -7.36
N PRO A 167 -32.64 -3.89 -8.65
CA PRO A 167 -33.31 -2.65 -9.05
C PRO A 167 -34.59 -2.37 -8.23
N PRO A 168 -34.94 -1.10 -7.96
CA PRO A 168 -36.04 -0.76 -7.05
C PRO A 168 -37.40 -1.39 -7.37
N ASP A 169 -37.71 -1.63 -8.65
CA ASP A 169 -38.97 -2.24 -9.08
C ASP A 169 -38.91 -3.78 -9.24
N TYR A 170 -37.75 -4.41 -9.00
CA TYR A 170 -37.49 -5.82 -9.33
C TYR A 170 -38.54 -6.79 -8.76
N ARG A 171 -39.08 -6.51 -7.57
CA ARG A 171 -40.10 -7.35 -6.91
C ARG A 171 -41.53 -7.03 -7.33
N SER A 172 -41.74 -5.94 -8.07
CA SER A 172 -43.05 -5.39 -8.41
C SER A 172 -43.40 -5.49 -9.89
N THR A 173 -42.42 -5.79 -10.74
CA THR A 173 -42.58 -5.91 -12.20
C THR A 173 -41.98 -7.23 -12.69
N ASP A 174 -42.31 -7.60 -13.92
CA ASP A 174 -41.68 -8.73 -14.63
C ASP A 174 -40.46 -8.30 -15.46
N HIS A 175 -39.96 -7.08 -15.25
CA HIS A 175 -38.82 -6.54 -15.99
C HIS A 175 -37.58 -7.43 -15.83
N ARG A 176 -36.83 -7.58 -16.92
CA ARG A 176 -35.57 -8.32 -16.94
C ARG A 176 -34.42 -7.33 -16.94
N TYR A 177 -33.47 -7.57 -16.06
CA TYR A 177 -32.30 -6.71 -15.88
C TYR A 177 -31.03 -7.46 -16.29
N PRO A 178 -30.03 -6.76 -16.86
CA PRO A 178 -28.71 -7.32 -17.02
C PRO A 178 -28.11 -7.61 -15.63
N VAL A 179 -27.18 -8.58 -15.57
CA VAL A 179 -26.47 -8.95 -14.35
C VAL A 179 -25.01 -8.54 -14.49
N ILE A 180 -24.50 -7.81 -13.49
CA ILE A 180 -23.09 -7.44 -13.37
C ILE A 180 -22.50 -8.19 -12.19
N TYR A 181 -21.43 -8.95 -12.42
CA TYR A 181 -20.65 -9.56 -11.36
C TYR A 181 -19.50 -8.64 -11.00
N MET A 182 -19.38 -8.28 -9.73
CA MET A 182 -18.36 -7.36 -9.24
C MET A 182 -17.57 -8.00 -8.11
N HIS A 183 -16.24 -7.87 -8.17
CA HIS A 183 -15.32 -8.31 -7.13
C HIS A 183 -15.14 -7.23 -6.05
N ASP A 184 -14.47 -7.59 -4.95
CA ASP A 184 -14.24 -6.70 -3.80
C ASP A 184 -15.53 -6.17 -3.16
N ALA A 185 -16.56 -7.02 -3.05
CA ALA A 185 -17.91 -6.61 -2.62
C ALA A 185 -18.01 -5.94 -1.26
N GLN A 186 -17.05 -6.18 -0.37
CA GLN A 186 -16.97 -5.47 0.90
C GLN A 186 -16.85 -3.95 0.74
N ASN A 187 -16.39 -3.45 -0.42
CA ASN A 187 -16.32 -2.02 -0.73
C ASN A 187 -17.51 -1.50 -1.57
N LEU A 188 -18.37 -2.36 -2.11
CA LEU A 188 -19.34 -1.93 -3.13
C LEU A 188 -20.55 -1.17 -2.57
N PHE A 189 -21.11 -1.67 -1.47
CA PHE A 189 -22.46 -1.30 -1.03
C PHE A 189 -22.59 -0.80 0.40
N ASP A 190 -21.52 -0.87 1.20
CA ASP A 190 -21.63 -0.45 2.60
C ASP A 190 -20.32 0.12 3.11
N GLN A 191 -20.36 1.36 3.60
CA GLN A 191 -19.25 2.02 4.25
C GLN A 191 -18.80 1.26 5.49
N GLN A 192 -19.72 0.57 6.18
CA GLN A 192 -19.41 -0.26 7.35
C GLN A 192 -18.50 -1.45 7.00
N THR A 193 -18.66 -2.04 5.81
CA THR A 193 -17.82 -3.17 5.39
C THR A 193 -16.61 -2.76 4.55
N SER A 194 -16.59 -1.50 4.07
CA SER A 194 -15.53 -1.00 3.21
C SER A 194 -14.17 -0.95 3.91
N PHE A 195 -13.14 -1.39 3.21
CA PHE A 195 -11.76 -1.33 3.69
C PHE A 195 -11.23 0.11 3.64
N SER A 196 -11.36 0.76 2.48
CA SER A 196 -10.83 2.10 2.24
C SER A 196 -11.86 3.00 1.55
N GLY A 197 -13.06 3.03 2.13
CA GLY A 197 -14.19 3.78 1.59
C GLY A 197 -15.05 2.95 0.66
N GLU A 198 -16.34 3.27 0.69
CA GLU A 198 -17.37 2.66 -0.12
C GLU A 198 -17.37 3.21 -1.55
N TRP A 199 -17.67 2.36 -2.53
CA TRP A 199 -17.71 2.71 -3.95
C TRP A 199 -19.11 3.16 -4.42
N LYS A 200 -20.11 3.00 -3.56
CA LYS A 200 -21.46 3.56 -3.67
C LYS A 200 -22.24 3.07 -4.89
N ILE A 201 -22.16 1.77 -5.15
CA ILE A 201 -22.76 1.15 -6.32
C ILE A 201 -24.28 1.20 -6.24
N ASP A 202 -24.85 0.89 -5.08
CA ASP A 202 -26.28 0.91 -4.83
C ASP A 202 -26.87 2.32 -4.89
N GLU A 203 -26.21 3.34 -4.32
CA GLU A 203 -26.71 4.71 -4.45
C GLU A 203 -26.63 5.21 -5.89
N SER A 204 -25.56 4.87 -6.61
CA SER A 204 -25.39 5.23 -8.03
C SER A 204 -26.47 4.58 -8.90
N LEU A 205 -26.76 3.29 -8.70
CA LEU A 205 -27.78 2.58 -9.47
C LEU A 205 -29.20 2.98 -9.08
N ASN A 206 -29.46 3.30 -7.81
CA ASN A 206 -30.74 3.85 -7.37
C ASN A 206 -30.97 5.25 -7.97
N TYR A 207 -29.93 6.08 -8.05
CA TYR A 207 -29.98 7.38 -8.69
C TYR A 207 -30.29 7.26 -10.19
N LEU A 208 -29.57 6.40 -10.92
CA LEU A 208 -29.82 6.17 -12.34
C LEU A 208 -31.22 5.63 -12.60
N PHE A 209 -31.70 4.70 -11.77
CA PHE A 209 -33.06 4.18 -11.87
C PHE A 209 -34.10 5.28 -11.69
N GLY A 210 -33.91 6.18 -10.72
CA GLY A 210 -34.79 7.35 -10.53
C GLY A 210 -34.73 8.36 -11.68
N PHE A 211 -33.62 8.42 -12.41
CA PHE A 211 -33.42 9.35 -13.53
C PHE A 211 -34.08 8.88 -14.82
N ASP A 212 -33.82 7.64 -15.26
CA ASP A 212 -34.33 7.11 -16.55
C ASP A 212 -34.72 5.63 -16.53
N GLN A 213 -34.87 5.04 -15.33
CA GLN A 213 -35.15 3.61 -15.12
C GLN A 213 -34.01 2.66 -15.54
N SER A 214 -32.83 3.17 -15.90
CA SER A 214 -31.65 2.33 -16.15
C SER A 214 -31.15 1.72 -14.85
N SER A 215 -31.00 0.39 -14.82
CA SER A 215 -30.40 -0.31 -13.71
C SER A 215 -29.91 -1.71 -14.11
N ALA A 216 -29.28 -2.40 -13.17
CA ALA A 216 -28.80 -3.76 -13.32
C ALA A 216 -28.93 -4.51 -11.99
N ILE A 217 -28.94 -5.83 -12.04
CA ILE A 217 -28.68 -6.65 -10.85
C ILE A 217 -27.17 -6.68 -10.66
N VAL A 218 -26.68 -6.37 -9.46
CA VAL A 218 -25.25 -6.50 -9.15
C VAL A 218 -25.06 -7.65 -8.19
N VAL A 219 -24.26 -8.65 -8.59
CA VAL A 219 -23.81 -9.74 -7.73
C VAL A 219 -22.40 -9.41 -7.26
N GLY A 220 -22.29 -9.01 -6.00
CA GLY A 220 -21.01 -8.69 -5.37
C GLY A 220 -20.38 -9.94 -4.75
N ILE A 221 -19.09 -10.16 -5.05
CA ILE A 221 -18.27 -11.23 -4.47
C ILE A 221 -17.18 -10.59 -3.60
N ASP A 222 -17.19 -10.85 -2.29
CA ASP A 222 -16.12 -10.38 -1.39
C ASP A 222 -14.76 -10.94 -1.86
N ASN A 223 -13.68 -10.24 -1.53
CA ASN A 223 -12.35 -10.79 -1.74
C ASN A 223 -11.91 -11.75 -0.62
N GLY A 224 -10.78 -12.40 -0.84
CA GLY A 224 -10.17 -13.31 0.12
C GLY A 224 -9.31 -12.72 1.23
N GLY A 225 -9.35 -11.41 1.47
CA GLY A 225 -8.44 -10.75 2.40
C GLY A 225 -6.98 -10.97 1.99
N SER A 226 -6.21 -11.68 2.82
CA SER A 226 -4.83 -12.07 2.51
C SER A 226 -4.69 -12.92 1.25
N HIS A 227 -5.77 -13.60 0.82
CA HIS A 227 -5.82 -14.37 -0.42
C HIS A 227 -6.25 -13.55 -1.63
N ARG A 228 -6.58 -12.25 -1.50
CA ARG A 228 -7.07 -11.43 -2.62
C ARG A 228 -6.17 -11.50 -3.85
N ILE A 229 -4.85 -11.36 -3.67
CA ILE A 229 -3.89 -11.41 -4.78
C ILE A 229 -3.85 -12.81 -5.41
N ASP A 230 -3.87 -13.85 -4.58
CA ASP A 230 -3.94 -15.25 -5.00
C ASP A 230 -5.24 -15.59 -5.76
N GLU A 231 -6.32 -14.84 -5.53
CA GLU A 231 -7.60 -15.06 -6.22
C GLU A 231 -7.72 -14.28 -7.53
N TYR A 232 -7.15 -13.09 -7.61
CA TYR A 232 -7.35 -12.17 -8.73
C TYR A 232 -6.16 -12.12 -9.69
N SER A 233 -5.02 -12.69 -9.31
CA SER A 233 -3.85 -12.73 -10.17
C SER A 233 -3.93 -13.95 -11.09
N PRO A 234 -3.84 -13.76 -12.42
CA PRO A 234 -3.77 -14.88 -13.35
C PRO A 234 -2.42 -15.60 -13.35
N TRP A 235 -1.41 -15.05 -12.66
CA TRP A 235 -0.04 -15.58 -12.62
C TRP A 235 0.53 -15.50 -11.21
N VAL A 236 1.35 -16.48 -10.85
CA VAL A 236 2.13 -16.47 -9.62
C VAL A 236 3.19 -15.36 -9.70
N HIS A 237 3.04 -14.33 -8.88
CA HIS A 237 4.05 -13.29 -8.71
C HIS A 237 5.12 -13.77 -7.70
N PRO A 238 6.43 -13.67 -8.03
CA PRO A 238 7.52 -14.18 -7.16
C PRO A 238 7.49 -13.64 -5.72
N SER A 239 7.01 -12.40 -5.54
CA SER A 239 6.97 -11.72 -4.23
C SER A 239 5.58 -11.64 -3.60
N TYR A 240 4.50 -11.83 -4.38
CA TYR A 240 3.13 -11.55 -3.95
C TYR A 240 2.18 -12.76 -4.08
N GLY A 241 2.67 -13.88 -4.62
CA GLY A 241 1.84 -15.05 -4.91
C GLY A 241 0.91 -14.82 -6.10
N GLY A 242 -0.12 -15.65 -6.21
CA GLY A 242 -0.93 -15.85 -7.40
C GLY A 242 -1.12 -17.33 -7.66
#